data_AF-X0PAP2-F1
#
_entry.id   AF-X0PAP2-F1
#
_cell.length_a   1.000
_cell.length_b   1.000
_cell.length_c   1.000
_cell.angle_alpha   90.00
_cell.angle_beta   90.00
_cell.angle_gamma   90.00
#
_symmetry.space_group_name_H-M   'P 1'
#
loop_
_entity.id
_entity.type
_entity.pdbx_description
1 polymer ?
#
loop_
_entity_poly.entity_id
_entity_poly.type
_entity_poly.pdbx_seq_one_letter_code
_entity_poly.pdbx_strand_id
1 'polypeptide(L)'
;MHWLADFLAAVGVVLNGIPQGIMAMTLGFAVFPTTFSFAFASAVNGVFGSVAPISFQAESLALTGNLGETPRERTSIIFGGSLVMAVIGVTGTLTKIVAILGNGIMAGMMAGVGIMLAKIAVDMARKERISGLSSIGIAVLSYLVTKDLVWTIVLSVIGSSLIAVFGTHYRADLPEHVVERRLRFLNRF
;
A
#
# COMPACT_ATOMS: atom_id res chain seq x y z
N MET A 1 -3.17 27.36 7.98
CA MET A 1 -2.88 26.28 8.96
C MET A 1 -2.91 24.93 8.25
N HIS A 2 -2.00 24.68 7.28
CA HIS A 2 -2.01 23.46 6.45
C HIS A 2 -0.88 22.46 6.80
N TRP A 3 0.18 22.91 7.45
CA TRP A 3 1.37 22.09 7.72
C TRP A 3 1.08 20.83 8.55
N LEU A 4 0.21 20.91 9.57
CA LEU A 4 -0.12 19.74 10.39
C LEU A 4 -0.94 18.71 9.60
N ALA A 5 -1.86 19.17 8.74
CA ALA A 5 -2.64 18.29 7.88
C ALA A 5 -1.77 17.64 6.80
N ASP A 6 -0.85 18.39 6.19
CA ASP A 6 0.10 17.88 5.21
C ASP A 6 1.08 16.87 5.85
N PHE A 7 1.53 17.16 7.08
CA PHE A 7 2.36 16.24 7.86
C PHE A 7 1.59 14.95 8.21
N LEU A 8 0.37 15.07 8.73
CA LEU A 8 -0.48 13.92 9.04
C LEU A 8 -0.84 13.13 7.78
N ALA A 9 -1.04 13.77 6.63
CA ALA A 9 -1.28 13.12 5.35
C ALA A 9 -0.04 12.35 4.88
N ALA A 10 1.15 12.95 4.99
CA ALA A 10 2.40 12.27 4.68
C ALA A 10 2.63 11.04 5.58
N VAL A 11 2.40 11.18 6.88
CA VAL A 11 2.46 10.05 7.83
C VAL A 11 1.40 9.00 7.50
N GLY A 12 0.17 9.41 7.20
CA GLY A 12 -0.93 8.51 6.82
C GLY A 12 -0.62 7.69 5.57
N VAL A 13 0.01 8.29 4.56
CA VAL A 13 0.47 7.59 3.35
C VAL A 13 1.56 6.57 3.68
N VAL A 14 2.53 6.92 4.53
CA VAL A 14 3.58 5.99 4.97
C VAL A 14 2.97 4.82 5.76
N LEU A 15 2.06 5.10 6.69
CA LEU A 15 1.36 4.08 7.48
C LEU A 15 0.53 3.15 6.59
N ASN A 16 -0.10 3.67 5.53
CA ASN A 16 -0.82 2.86 4.54
C ASN A 16 0.13 1.97 3.72
N GLY A 17 1.33 2.46 3.41
CA GLY A 17 2.36 1.73 2.69
C GLY A 17 2.96 0.56 3.46
N ILE A 18 2.93 0.57 4.81
CA ILE A 18 3.51 -0.51 5.64
C ILE A 18 2.80 -1.86 5.42
N PRO A 19 1.47 -1.99 5.60
CA PRO A 19 0.76 -3.25 5.32
C PRO A 19 0.94 -3.74 3.88
N GLN A 20 0.92 -2.82 2.92
CA GLN A 20 1.07 -3.14 1.50
C GLN A 20 2.49 -3.60 1.17
N GLY A 21 3.51 -2.99 1.79
CA GLY A 21 4.90 -3.43 1.70
C GLY A 21 5.11 -4.81 2.32
N ILE A 22 4.47 -5.09 3.45
CA ILE A 22 4.46 -6.43 4.06
C ILE A 22 3.82 -7.45 3.11
N MET A 23 2.69 -7.12 2.49
CA MET A 23 2.05 -7.97 1.48
C MET A 23 2.94 -8.19 0.25
N ALA A 24 3.67 -7.19 -0.22
CA ALA A 24 4.63 -7.36 -1.31
C ALA A 24 5.78 -8.30 -0.91
N MET A 25 6.29 -8.20 0.32
CA MET A 25 7.32 -9.10 0.82
C MET A 25 6.83 -10.56 0.91
N THR A 26 5.59 -10.80 1.35
CA THR A 26 5.03 -12.17 1.37
C THR A 26 4.84 -12.75 -0.02
N LEU A 27 4.69 -11.90 -1.04
CA LEU A 27 4.65 -12.32 -2.45
C LEU A 27 6.04 -12.63 -3.05
N GLY A 28 7.12 -12.39 -2.31
CA GLY A 28 8.49 -12.68 -2.72
C GLY A 28 9.22 -11.48 -3.35
N PHE A 29 8.67 -10.27 -3.26
CA PHE A 29 9.35 -9.07 -3.76
C PHE A 29 10.48 -8.64 -2.81
N ALA A 30 11.62 -8.25 -3.38
CA ALA A 30 12.76 -7.78 -2.62
C ALA A 30 12.56 -6.34 -2.14
N VAL A 31 12.80 -6.10 -0.85
CA VAL A 31 12.65 -4.78 -0.22
C VAL A 31 13.66 -3.77 -0.79
N PHE A 32 14.90 -4.18 -1.01
CA PHE A 32 15.98 -3.27 -1.39
C PHE A 32 15.76 -2.61 -2.77
N PRO A 33 15.43 -3.33 -3.86
CA PRO A 33 15.04 -2.72 -5.13
C PRO A 33 13.81 -1.82 -5.00
N THR A 34 12.84 -2.23 -4.18
CA THR A 34 11.61 -1.47 -3.96
C THR A 34 11.89 -0.10 -3.34
N THR A 35 12.69 -0.04 -2.27
CA THR A 35 13.10 1.23 -1.65
C THR A 35 13.84 2.13 -2.64
N PHE A 36 14.72 1.57 -3.46
CA PHE A 36 15.40 2.32 -4.51
C PHE A 36 14.41 2.91 -5.52
N SER A 37 13.42 2.13 -5.98
CA SER A 37 12.38 2.62 -6.88
C SER A 37 11.56 3.75 -6.28
N PHE A 38 11.16 3.66 -5.00
CA PHE A 38 10.45 4.74 -4.32
C PHE A 38 11.28 6.01 -4.19
N ALA A 39 12.57 5.90 -3.85
CA ALA A 39 13.48 7.03 -3.74
C ALA A 39 13.75 7.68 -5.11
N PHE A 40 13.93 6.88 -6.15
CA PHE A 40 14.12 7.37 -7.51
C PHE A 40 12.85 8.06 -8.02
N ALA A 41 11.69 7.43 -7.86
CA ALA A 41 10.42 7.99 -8.32
C ALA A 41 10.05 9.27 -7.55
N SER A 42 10.33 9.35 -6.24
CA SER A 42 10.09 10.57 -5.47
C SER A 42 11.03 11.71 -5.88
N ALA A 43 12.30 11.42 -6.19
CA ALA A 43 13.23 12.40 -6.73
C ALA A 43 12.76 12.94 -8.09
N VAL A 44 12.33 12.05 -9.00
CA VAL A 44 11.74 12.44 -10.29
C VAL A 44 10.50 13.32 -10.08
N ASN A 45 9.58 12.91 -9.20
CA ASN A 45 8.38 13.67 -8.87
C ASN A 45 8.72 15.09 -8.38
N GLY A 46 9.75 15.22 -7.53
CA GLY A 46 10.27 16.49 -7.03
C GLY A 46 10.86 17.39 -8.13
N VAL A 47 11.60 16.82 -9.09
CA VAL A 47 12.15 17.58 -10.24
C VAL A 47 11.04 18.11 -11.13
N PHE A 48 9.98 17.34 -11.36
CA PHE A 48 8.85 17.75 -12.18
C PHE A 48 7.79 18.57 -11.43
N GLY A 49 7.99 18.85 -10.14
CA GLY A 49 7.04 19.61 -9.31
C GLY A 49 5.69 18.92 -9.12
N SER A 50 5.62 17.60 -9.33
CA SER A 50 4.39 16.83 -9.15
C SER A 50 4.27 16.39 -7.69
N VAL A 51 3.11 16.67 -7.11
CA VAL A 51 2.78 16.34 -5.70
C VAL A 51 2.01 15.00 -5.62
N ALA A 52 2.01 14.22 -6.70
CA ALA A 52 1.31 12.95 -6.75
C ALA A 52 1.90 11.99 -5.70
N PRO A 53 1.11 11.51 -4.72
CA PRO A 53 1.60 10.57 -3.72
C PRO A 53 1.95 9.24 -4.39
N ILE A 54 3.16 8.75 -4.15
CA ILE A 54 3.63 7.46 -4.64
C ILE A 54 3.37 6.43 -3.55
N SER A 55 2.61 5.38 -3.85
CA SER A 55 2.31 4.31 -2.90
C SER A 55 2.33 2.94 -3.57
N PHE A 56 2.28 1.89 -2.75
CA PHE A 56 2.00 0.55 -3.23
C PHE A 56 0.55 0.45 -3.69
N GLN A 57 0.35 -0.10 -4.87
CA GLN A 57 -0.97 -0.30 -5.43
C GLN A 57 -1.52 -1.65 -4.95
N ALA A 58 -2.42 -1.61 -3.96
CA ALA A 58 -2.94 -2.79 -3.29
C ALA A 58 -3.69 -3.74 -4.22
N GLU A 59 -4.45 -3.20 -5.18
CA GLU A 59 -5.18 -3.96 -6.19
C GLU A 59 -4.24 -4.74 -7.12
N SER A 60 -3.14 -4.13 -7.57
CA SER A 60 -2.15 -4.75 -8.44
C SER A 60 -1.40 -5.87 -7.70
N LEU A 61 -1.07 -5.65 -6.43
CA LEU A 61 -0.44 -6.66 -5.58
C LEU A 61 -1.40 -7.83 -5.31
N ALA A 62 -2.66 -7.56 -4.98
CA ALA A 62 -3.67 -8.57 -4.73
C ALA A 62 -3.97 -9.41 -5.98
N LEU A 63 -4.09 -8.80 -7.15
CA LEU A 63 -4.26 -9.52 -8.42
C LEU A 63 -3.02 -10.37 -8.72
N THR A 64 -1.83 -9.79 -8.64
CA THR A 64 -0.58 -10.53 -8.92
C THR A 64 -0.39 -11.71 -7.96
N GLY A 65 -0.80 -11.57 -6.70
CA GLY A 65 -0.75 -12.64 -5.72
C GLY A 65 -1.67 -13.81 -6.03
N ASN A 66 -2.78 -13.58 -6.73
CA ASN A 66 -3.70 -14.64 -7.16
C ASN A 66 -3.35 -15.22 -8.53
N LEU A 67 -2.72 -14.44 -9.43
CA LEU A 67 -2.39 -14.88 -10.79
C LEU A 67 -1.01 -15.55 -10.92
N GLY A 68 -0.03 -15.15 -10.11
CA GLY A 68 1.33 -15.68 -10.21
C GLY A 68 1.61 -16.77 -9.19
N GLU A 69 2.00 -17.95 -9.65
CA GLU A 69 2.38 -19.08 -8.78
C GLU A 69 3.85 -18.95 -8.36
N THR A 70 4.70 -18.45 -9.27
CA THR A 70 6.14 -18.29 -9.03
C THR A 70 6.54 -16.81 -8.87
N PRO A 71 7.53 -16.46 -8.01
CA PRO A 71 8.02 -15.07 -7.89
C PRO A 71 8.45 -14.44 -9.23
N ARG A 72 8.95 -15.26 -10.17
CA ARG A 72 9.30 -14.83 -11.54
C ARG A 72 8.08 -14.42 -12.35
N GLU A 73 6.98 -15.17 -12.26
CA GLU A 73 5.72 -14.84 -12.95
C GLU A 73 5.12 -13.57 -12.34
N ARG A 74 5.09 -13.47 -11.01
CA ARG A 74 4.62 -12.27 -10.31
C ARG A 74 5.40 -11.02 -10.75
N THR A 75 6.72 -11.14 -10.82
CA THR A 75 7.58 -10.05 -11.30
C THR A 75 7.32 -9.71 -12.77
N SER A 76 7.10 -10.73 -13.61
CA SER A 76 6.82 -10.54 -15.04
C SER A 76 5.46 -9.87 -15.29
N ILE A 77 4.44 -10.22 -14.51
CA ILE A 77 3.11 -9.58 -14.55
C ILE A 77 3.24 -8.10 -14.20
N ILE A 78 3.92 -7.78 -13.09
CA ILE A 78 4.11 -6.37 -12.67
C ILE A 78 4.96 -5.60 -13.67
N PHE A 79 6.02 -6.21 -14.19
CA PHE A 79 6.90 -5.58 -15.19
C PHE A 79 6.18 -5.32 -16.51
N GLY A 80 5.39 -6.29 -16.99
CA GLY A 80 4.56 -6.11 -18.18
C GLY A 80 3.51 -5.03 -17.99
N GLY A 81 2.82 -5.04 -16.84
CA GLY A 81 1.83 -4.03 -16.48
C GLY A 81 2.42 -2.63 -16.39
N SER A 82 3.59 -2.47 -15.78
CA SER A 82 4.26 -1.17 -15.66
C SER A 82 4.78 -0.64 -16.99
N LEU A 83 5.23 -1.50 -17.90
CA LEU A 83 5.63 -1.10 -19.25
C LEU A 83 4.44 -0.54 -20.04
N VAL A 84 3.30 -1.22 -20.00
CA VAL A 84 2.06 -0.74 -20.65
C VAL A 84 1.62 0.58 -20.02
N MET A 85 1.66 0.69 -18.68
CA MET A 85 1.32 1.93 -17.99
C MET A 85 2.24 3.10 -18.36
N ALA A 86 3.55 2.84 -18.54
CA ALA A 86 4.50 3.85 -18.99
C ALA A 86 4.14 4.36 -20.40
N VAL A 87 3.78 3.46 -21.33
CA VAL A 87 3.34 3.84 -22.69
C VAL A 87 2.05 4.67 -22.64
N ILE A 88 1.08 4.26 -21.83
CA ILE A 88 -0.18 5.01 -21.65
C ILE A 88 0.09 6.40 -21.05
N GLY A 89 0.97 6.48 -20.06
CA GLY A 89 1.37 7.73 -19.40
C GLY A 89 2.06 8.70 -20.37
N VAL A 90 3.02 8.23 -21.17
CA VAL A 90 3.74 9.05 -22.15
C VAL A 90 2.82 9.52 -23.28
N THR A 91 1.90 8.66 -23.74
CA THR A 91 0.98 9.02 -24.84
C THR A 91 -0.21 9.87 -24.39
N GLY A 92 -0.42 10.02 -23.07
CA GLY A 92 -1.56 10.74 -22.51
C GLY A 92 -2.91 10.15 -22.89
N THR A 93 -2.94 8.86 -23.30
CA THR A 93 -4.16 8.20 -23.79
C THR A 93 -5.22 8.08 -22.71
N LEU A 94 -4.82 7.89 -21.44
CA LEU A 94 -5.74 7.78 -20.32
C LEU A 94 -6.67 9.00 -20.24
N THR A 95 -6.12 10.22 -20.34
CA THR A 95 -6.91 11.46 -20.26
C THR A 95 -7.88 11.58 -21.43
N LYS A 96 -7.48 11.14 -22.63
CA LYS A 96 -8.35 11.13 -23.82
C LYS A 96 -9.49 10.12 -23.67
N ILE A 97 -9.19 8.93 -23.14
CA ILE A 97 -10.19 7.89 -22.87
C ILE A 97 -11.20 8.38 -21.84
N VAL A 98 -10.74 8.98 -20.75
CA VAL A 98 -11.61 9.55 -19.71
C VAL A 98 -12.48 10.69 -20.25
N ALA A 99 -11.95 11.53 -21.14
CA ALA A 99 -12.72 12.59 -21.78
C ALA A 99 -13.85 12.06 -22.69
N ILE A 100 -13.66 10.88 -23.31
CA ILE A 100 -14.66 10.25 -24.19
C ILE A 100 -15.70 9.46 -23.40
N LEU A 101 -15.24 8.72 -22.38
CA LEU A 101 -16.05 7.78 -21.60
C LEU A 101 -16.77 8.44 -20.42
N GLY A 102 -16.33 9.62 -20.00
CA GLY A 102 -16.93 10.40 -18.93
C GLY A 102 -16.61 9.89 -17.52
N ASN A 103 -16.94 10.72 -16.52
CA ASN A 103 -16.64 10.46 -15.10
C ASN A 103 -17.36 9.22 -14.52
N GLY A 104 -18.42 8.72 -15.17
CA GLY A 104 -19.15 7.54 -14.72
C GLY A 104 -18.29 6.27 -14.70
N ILE A 105 -17.38 6.11 -15.66
CA ILE A 105 -16.48 4.95 -15.72
C ILE A 105 -15.38 5.04 -14.66
N MET A 106 -14.87 6.25 -14.40
CA MET A 106 -13.94 6.49 -13.29
C MET A 106 -14.58 6.15 -11.94
N ALA A 107 -15.83 6.56 -11.73
CA ALA A 107 -16.58 6.22 -10.53
C ALA A 107 -16.82 4.71 -10.42
N GLY A 108 -17.19 4.04 -11.51
CA GLY A 108 -17.36 2.59 -11.55
C GLY A 108 -16.07 1.82 -11.23
N MET A 109 -14.93 2.27 -11.76
CA MET A 109 -13.62 1.69 -11.48
C MET A 109 -13.24 1.86 -10.00
N MET A 110 -13.37 3.07 -9.45
CA MET A 110 -13.08 3.32 -8.03
C MET A 110 -14.02 2.53 -7.10
N ALA A 111 -15.30 2.38 -7.47
CA ALA A 111 -16.24 1.55 -6.72
C ALA A 111 -15.85 0.07 -6.74
N GLY A 112 -15.43 -0.45 -7.90
CA GLY A 112 -14.96 -1.84 -8.05
C GLY A 112 -13.73 -2.13 -7.19
N VAL A 113 -12.73 -1.22 -7.20
CA VAL A 113 -11.55 -1.32 -6.33
C VAL A 113 -11.94 -1.24 -4.86
N GLY A 114 -12.87 -0.35 -4.49
CA GLY A 114 -13.38 -0.22 -3.13
C GLY A 114 -14.00 -1.53 -2.60
N ILE A 115 -14.83 -2.20 -3.40
CA ILE A 115 -15.44 -3.49 -3.04
C ILE A 115 -14.37 -4.58 -2.88
N MET A 116 -13.39 -4.62 -3.78
CA MET A 116 -12.28 -5.58 -3.72
C MET A 116 -11.45 -5.40 -2.43
N LEU A 117 -11.08 -4.16 -2.11
CA LEU A 117 -10.32 -3.84 -0.90
C LEU A 117 -11.13 -4.11 0.37
N ALA A 118 -12.44 -3.85 0.37
CA ALA A 118 -13.32 -4.20 1.48
C ALA A 118 -13.34 -5.71 1.73
N LYS A 119 -13.41 -6.53 0.67
CA LYS A 119 -13.32 -7.99 0.79
C LYS A 119 -11.97 -8.42 1.40
N ILE A 120 -10.86 -7.87 0.89
CA ILE A 120 -9.51 -8.18 1.41
C ILE A 120 -9.38 -7.79 2.89
N ALA A 121 -9.91 -6.63 3.27
CA ALA A 121 -9.91 -6.17 4.66
C ALA A 121 -10.72 -7.10 5.58
N VAL A 122 -11.89 -7.56 5.13
CA VAL A 122 -12.71 -8.53 5.89
C VAL A 122 -12.02 -9.89 6.01
N ASP A 123 -11.40 -10.38 4.94
CA ASP A 123 -10.66 -11.65 4.96
C ASP A 123 -9.44 -11.57 5.89
N MET A 124 -8.76 -10.43 5.92
CA MET A 124 -7.67 -10.16 6.87
C MET A 124 -8.17 -10.08 8.32
N ALA A 125 -9.29 -9.39 8.55
CA ALA A 125 -9.89 -9.31 9.89
C ALA A 125 -10.42 -10.65 10.40
N ARG A 126 -10.81 -11.58 9.52
CA ARG A 126 -11.18 -12.94 9.91
C ARG A 126 -9.99 -13.79 10.36
N LYS A 127 -8.78 -13.54 9.83
CA LYS A 127 -7.55 -14.21 10.25
C LYS A 127 -7.07 -13.75 11.63
N GLU A 128 -7.15 -12.44 11.92
CA GLU A 128 -6.77 -11.85 13.21
C GLU A 128 -7.97 -11.12 13.84
N ARG A 129 -8.90 -11.89 14.42
CA ARG A 129 -10.23 -11.39 14.82
C ARG A 129 -10.19 -10.20 15.79
N ILE A 130 -9.29 -10.19 16.78
CA ILE A 130 -9.32 -9.17 17.84
C ILE A 130 -8.74 -7.85 17.34
N SER A 131 -7.59 -7.87 16.67
CA SER A 131 -6.95 -6.65 16.13
C SER A 131 -7.64 -6.14 14.85
N GLY A 132 -8.08 -7.05 13.98
CA GLY A 132 -8.76 -6.70 12.73
C GLY A 132 -10.14 -6.09 12.93
N LEU A 133 -10.99 -6.67 13.79
CA LEU A 133 -12.33 -6.11 14.06
C LEU A 133 -12.26 -4.81 14.85
N SER A 134 -11.32 -4.69 15.80
CA SER A 134 -11.13 -3.44 16.54
C SER A 134 -10.63 -2.31 15.64
N SER A 135 -9.70 -2.58 14.72
CA SER A 135 -9.23 -1.59 13.74
C SER A 135 -10.34 -1.13 12.78
N ILE A 136 -11.15 -2.07 12.25
CA ILE A 136 -12.31 -1.73 11.41
C ILE A 136 -13.32 -0.88 12.18
N GLY A 137 -13.64 -1.25 13.42
CA GLY A 137 -14.58 -0.51 14.27
C GLY A 137 -14.10 0.92 14.56
N ILE A 138 -12.82 1.09 14.92
CA ILE A 138 -12.22 2.40 15.17
C ILE A 138 -12.18 3.25 13.90
N ALA A 139 -11.87 2.65 12.74
CA ALA A 139 -11.89 3.33 11.45
C ALA A 139 -13.30 3.82 11.08
N VAL A 140 -14.34 3.00 11.24
CA VAL A 140 -15.72 3.41 10.94
C VAL A 140 -16.20 4.52 11.88
N LEU A 141 -15.91 4.41 13.18
CA LEU A 141 -16.29 5.43 14.17
C LEU A 141 -15.57 6.75 13.94
N SER A 142 -14.26 6.73 13.71
CA SER A 142 -13.48 7.95 13.44
C SER A 142 -13.86 8.61 12.12
N TYR A 143 -14.18 7.83 11.08
CA TYR A 143 -14.66 8.38 9.81
C TYR A 143 -16.02 9.07 9.95
N LEU A 144 -16.96 8.47 10.70
CA LEU A 144 -18.30 9.05 10.92
C LEU A 144 -18.26 10.37 11.69
N VAL A 145 -17.32 10.53 12.62
CA VAL A 145 -17.19 11.73 13.47
C VAL A 145 -16.39 12.82 12.75
N THR A 146 -15.26 12.49 12.14
CA THR A 146 -14.32 13.49 11.60
C THR A 146 -14.57 13.82 10.13
N LYS A 147 -15.16 12.90 9.33
CA LYS A 147 -15.28 12.99 7.85
C LYS A 147 -13.96 13.19 7.07
N ASP A 148 -12.82 13.34 7.77
CA ASP A 148 -11.49 13.43 7.20
C ASP A 148 -10.77 12.09 7.21
N LEU A 149 -10.39 11.64 6.01
CA LEU A 149 -9.76 10.35 5.77
C LEU A 149 -8.40 10.21 6.50
N VAL A 150 -7.66 11.31 6.64
CA VAL A 150 -6.34 11.34 7.28
C VAL A 150 -6.45 11.02 8.77
N TRP A 151 -7.40 11.65 9.47
CA TRP A 151 -7.63 11.41 10.89
C TRP A 151 -8.14 9.99 11.16
N THR A 152 -8.95 9.45 10.26
CA THR A 152 -9.40 8.06 10.30
C THR A 152 -8.24 7.06 10.26
N ILE A 153 -7.27 7.26 9.36
CA ILE A 153 -6.10 6.38 9.23
C ILE A 153 -5.23 6.48 10.47
N VAL A 154 -4.93 7.69 10.93
CA VAL A 154 -4.04 7.91 12.08
C VAL A 154 -4.64 7.31 13.36
N LEU A 155 -5.93 7.57 13.64
CA LEU A 155 -6.59 7.05 14.84
C LEU A 155 -6.80 5.53 14.79
N SER A 156 -7.15 4.97 13.64
CA SER A 156 -7.32 3.51 13.51
C SER A 156 -6.00 2.77 13.66
N VAL A 157 -4.89 3.27 13.10
CA VAL A 157 -3.57 2.65 13.23
C VAL A 157 -3.04 2.77 14.65
N ILE A 158 -3.13 3.95 15.28
CA ILE A 158 -2.67 4.15 16.66
C ILE A 158 -3.52 3.31 17.63
N GLY A 159 -4.85 3.36 17.48
CA GLY A 159 -5.77 2.60 18.32
C GLY A 159 -5.59 1.09 18.19
N SER A 160 -5.50 0.57 16.97
CA SER A 160 -5.29 -0.87 16.74
C SER A 160 -3.90 -1.34 17.20
N SER A 161 -2.87 -0.51 17.07
CA SER A 161 -1.52 -0.81 17.54
C SER A 161 -1.43 -0.82 19.07
N LEU A 162 -2.08 0.13 19.75
CA LEU A 162 -2.18 0.14 21.22
C LEU A 162 -2.95 -1.07 21.74
N ILE A 163 -4.06 -1.44 21.11
CA ILE A 163 -4.85 -2.62 21.49
C ILE A 163 -4.05 -3.91 21.26
N ALA A 164 -3.28 -4.01 20.16
CA ALA A 164 -2.46 -5.17 19.88
C ALA A 164 -1.29 -5.34 20.88
N VAL A 165 -0.66 -4.22 21.29
CA VAL A 165 0.46 -4.21 22.25
C VAL A 165 -0.01 -4.48 23.68
N PHE A 166 -1.07 -3.79 24.13
CA PHE A 166 -1.55 -3.92 25.51
C PHE A 166 -2.53 -5.07 25.73
N GLY A 167 -3.30 -5.46 24.72
CA GLY A 167 -4.33 -6.50 24.84
C GLY A 167 -3.85 -7.93 24.59
N THR A 168 -2.82 -8.13 23.76
CA THR A 168 -2.43 -9.48 23.29
C THR A 168 -0.99 -9.90 23.58
N HIS A 169 -0.11 -9.04 24.12
CA HIS A 169 1.30 -9.40 24.41
C HIS A 169 1.94 -10.20 23.25
N TYR A 170 1.74 -9.72 22.02
CA TYR A 170 2.15 -10.45 20.82
C TYR A 170 3.68 -10.45 20.72
N ARG A 171 4.32 -11.49 21.23
CA ARG A 171 5.70 -11.85 20.87
C ARG A 171 5.63 -12.52 19.50
N ALA A 172 5.99 -11.79 18.46
CA ALA A 172 6.40 -12.42 17.22
C ALA A 172 7.77 -13.08 17.48
N ASP A 173 7.78 -14.38 17.78
CA ASP A 173 9.01 -15.16 17.63
C ASP A 173 9.34 -15.19 16.13
N LEU A 174 10.54 -14.69 15.79
CA LEU A 174 11.01 -14.66 14.41
C LEU A 174 11.10 -16.11 13.91
N PRO A 175 10.51 -16.45 12.75
CA PRO A 175 10.69 -17.76 12.17
C PRO A 175 12.17 -17.96 11.79
N GLU A 176 12.74 -19.13 12.16
CA GLU A 176 14.16 -19.48 12.00
C GLU A 176 14.72 -19.34 10.56
N HIS A 177 13.85 -19.18 9.55
CA HIS A 177 14.24 -18.96 8.16
C HIS A 177 14.54 -17.49 7.81
N VAL A 178 14.37 -16.54 8.73
CA VAL A 178 14.89 -15.17 8.57
C VAL A 178 16.29 -15.11 9.17
N VAL A 179 17.23 -15.74 8.48
CA VAL A 179 18.64 -15.38 8.64
C VAL A 179 18.72 -13.90 8.26
N GLU A 180 19.09 -13.05 9.23
CA GLU A 180 19.58 -11.72 8.94
C GLU A 180 20.55 -11.85 7.76
N ARG A 181 20.15 -11.42 6.55
CA ARG A 181 21.14 -11.05 5.55
C ARG A 181 21.76 -9.74 6.04
N ARG A 182 22.57 -9.89 7.09
CA ARG A 182 23.52 -8.91 7.57
C ARG A 182 24.31 -8.49 6.34
N LEU A 183 24.25 -7.20 6.01
CA LEU A 183 25.01 -6.58 4.94
C LEU A 183 26.50 -6.94 5.11
N ARG A 184 26.97 -7.99 4.42
CA ARG A 184 28.41 -8.21 4.19
C ARG A 184 28.83 -7.32 3.02
N PHE A 185 28.92 -6.02 3.28
CA PHE A 185 29.57 -5.05 2.38
C PHE A 185 31.00 -4.71 2.81
N LEU A 186 31.56 -5.39 3.81
CA LEU A 186 32.95 -5.17 4.24
C LEU A 186 33.58 -6.50 4.68
N ASN A 187 34.19 -7.23 3.72
CA ASN A 187 35.43 -7.99 3.89
C ASN A 187 35.66 -8.92 2.69
N ARG A 188 36.82 -8.73 2.03
CA ARG A 188 37.39 -9.39 0.83
C ARG A 188 36.87 -8.81 -0.49
N PHE A 189 37.63 -8.08 -1.29
CA PHE A 189 39.09 -7.95 -1.45
C PHE A 189 39.52 -6.49 -1.45
#